data_AF-A0A4Q7YY65-F1
#
_entry.id   AF-A0A4Q7YY65-F1
#
_cell.length_a   1.000
_cell.length_b   1.000
_cell.length_c   1.000
_cell.angle_alpha   90.00
_cell.angle_beta   90.00
_cell.angle_gamma   90.00
#
_symmetry.space_group_name_H-M   'P 1'
#
loop_
_entity.id
_entity.type
_entity.pdbx_description
1 polymer ?
#
loop_
_entity_poly.entity_id
_entity_poly.type
_entity_poly.pdbx_seq_one_letter_code
_entity_poly.pdbx_strand_id
1 'polypeptide(L)'
;MAASAMAGQQIEMMGAAAARPRRRTESVAERNRALLEAQHKARRGPTPEVFFAKHLDNTRLVKADDPERRREMRQFAVVMSMLFVLVMVYVWQHFLAIEIGYRVEAQKQQVEQLREQNHQLRLNEAQLTDPERIDKIAKQLGLDAPQPGQVVRPDGSETNAPVWAEANAPAMAPR
;
A
#
# COMPACT_ATOMS: atom_id res chain seq x y z
N MET A 1 -0.39 -37.28 -15.57
CA MET A 1 -1.60 -36.45 -15.74
C MET A 1 -2.73 -36.98 -14.86
N ALA A 2 -2.71 -36.74 -13.54
CA ALA A 2 -3.72 -37.29 -12.61
C ALA A 2 -3.95 -36.39 -11.38
N ALA A 3 -3.87 -35.06 -11.56
CA ALA A 3 -4.05 -34.09 -10.47
C ALA A 3 -5.19 -33.07 -10.70
N SER A 4 -5.89 -33.14 -11.85
CA SER A 4 -6.90 -32.12 -12.22
C SER A 4 -8.35 -32.49 -11.86
N ALA A 5 -8.62 -33.70 -11.37
CA ALA A 5 -10.00 -34.18 -11.15
C ALA A 5 -10.55 -33.87 -9.74
N MET A 6 -9.70 -33.53 -8.76
CA MET A 6 -10.13 -33.35 -7.36
C MET A 6 -10.56 -31.92 -7.02
N ALA A 7 -10.31 -30.95 -7.91
CA ALA A 7 -10.67 -29.54 -7.69
C ALA A 7 -12.10 -29.19 -8.15
N GLY A 8 -12.66 -29.92 -9.12
CA GLY A 8 -14.03 -29.70 -9.61
C GLY A 8 -15.11 -30.19 -8.65
N GLN A 9 -14.81 -31.22 -7.86
CA GLN A 9 -15.79 -31.90 -7.00
C GLN A 9 -16.01 -31.21 -5.64
N GLN A 10 -15.07 -30.36 -5.22
CA GLN A 10 -15.22 -29.56 -4.00
C GLN A 10 -16.06 -28.29 -4.22
N ILE A 11 -16.12 -27.77 -5.45
CA ILE A 11 -16.93 -26.59 -5.78
C ILE A 11 -18.42 -26.95 -5.88
N GLU A 12 -18.77 -28.18 -6.29
CA GLU A 12 -20.17 -28.64 -6.32
C GLU A 12 -20.79 -28.86 -4.93
N MET A 13 -20.01 -29.25 -3.92
CA MET A 13 -20.55 -29.48 -2.57
C MET A 13 -20.84 -28.18 -1.80
N MET A 14 -20.25 -27.05 -2.19
CA MET A 14 -20.42 -25.78 -1.49
C MET A 14 -21.63 -24.96 -2.02
N GLY A 15 -22.12 -25.28 -3.22
CA GLY A 15 -23.33 -24.68 -3.81
C GLY A 15 -24.66 -25.32 -3.38
N ALA A 16 -24.63 -26.51 -2.77
CA ALA A 16 -25.84 -27.26 -2.40
C ALA A 16 -26.58 -26.71 -1.17
N ALA A 17 -25.96 -25.83 -0.38
CA ALA A 17 -26.55 -25.28 0.84
C ALA A 17 -27.58 -24.17 0.57
N ALA A 18 -27.48 -23.46 -0.56
CA ALA A 18 -28.39 -22.35 -0.91
C ALA A 18 -29.72 -22.81 -1.55
N ALA A 19 -29.86 -24.09 -1.88
CA ALA A 19 -31.05 -24.65 -2.55
C ALA A 19 -32.14 -25.14 -1.57
N ARG A 20 -31.88 -25.10 -0.26
CA ARG A 20 -32.76 -25.65 0.78
C ARG A 20 -34.07 -24.90 1.03
N PRO A 21 -34.15 -23.54 1.03
CA PRO A 21 -35.41 -22.86 1.33
C PRO A 21 -36.45 -23.07 0.22
N ARG A 22 -35.97 -23.22 -1.01
CA ARG A 22 -36.78 -23.48 -2.20
C ARG A 22 -37.47 -24.84 -2.17
N ARG A 23 -36.79 -25.89 -1.68
CA ARG A 23 -37.40 -27.22 -1.49
C ARG A 23 -38.55 -27.23 -0.49
N ARG A 24 -38.54 -26.40 0.55
CA ARG A 24 -39.62 -26.36 1.56
C ARG A 24 -40.85 -25.63 1.04
N THR A 25 -40.67 -24.50 0.35
CA THR A 25 -41.79 -23.79 -0.28
C THR A 25 -42.38 -24.58 -1.45
N GLU A 26 -41.53 -25.24 -2.24
CA GLU A 26 -41.94 -26.20 -3.27
C GLU A 26 -42.71 -27.38 -2.66
N SER A 27 -42.25 -27.93 -1.53
CA SER A 27 -42.95 -29.02 -0.81
C SER A 27 -44.32 -28.60 -0.26
N VAL A 28 -44.46 -27.38 0.27
CA VAL A 28 -45.75 -26.85 0.73
C VAL A 28 -46.68 -26.61 -0.47
N ALA A 29 -46.16 -26.07 -1.58
CA ALA A 29 -46.93 -25.86 -2.79
C ALA A 29 -47.41 -27.18 -3.41
N GLU A 30 -46.55 -28.20 -3.46
CA GLU A 30 -46.89 -29.56 -3.91
C GLU A 30 -47.94 -30.21 -3.01
N ARG A 31 -47.80 -30.08 -1.69
CA ARG A 31 -48.78 -30.61 -0.73
C ARG A 31 -50.13 -29.92 -0.87
N ASN A 32 -50.15 -28.61 -1.10
CA ASN A 32 -51.37 -27.86 -1.36
C ASN A 32 -52.04 -28.28 -2.69
N ARG A 33 -51.26 -28.54 -3.74
CA ARG A 33 -51.77 -29.06 -5.02
C ARG A 33 -52.38 -30.46 -4.85
N ALA A 34 -51.70 -31.36 -4.15
CA ALA A 34 -52.22 -32.70 -3.89
C ALA A 34 -53.54 -32.68 -3.08
N LEU A 35 -53.66 -31.77 -2.09
CA LEU A 35 -54.90 -31.58 -1.35
C LEU A 35 -56.03 -31.04 -2.23
N LEU A 36 -55.71 -30.11 -3.14
CA LEU A 36 -56.67 -29.57 -4.10
C LEU A 36 -57.16 -30.66 -5.07
N GLU A 37 -56.26 -31.47 -5.61
CA GLU A 37 -56.59 -32.61 -6.46
C GLU A 37 -57.45 -33.65 -5.72
N ALA A 38 -57.14 -33.95 -4.46
CA ALA A 38 -57.95 -34.83 -3.62
C ALA A 38 -59.36 -34.27 -3.38
N GLN A 39 -59.49 -32.95 -3.17
CA GLN A 39 -60.79 -32.28 -3.08
C GLN A 39 -61.56 -32.35 -4.40
N HIS A 40 -60.91 -32.13 -5.56
CA HIS A 40 -61.55 -32.25 -6.86
C HIS A 40 -62.06 -33.67 -7.12
N LYS A 41 -61.28 -34.70 -6.74
CA LYS A 41 -61.69 -36.10 -6.85
C LYS A 41 -62.86 -36.47 -5.92
N ALA A 42 -62.95 -35.82 -4.76
CA ALA A 42 -64.04 -36.00 -3.81
C ALA A 42 -65.34 -35.25 -4.20
N ARG A 43 -65.27 -34.28 -5.13
CA ARG A 43 -66.43 -33.57 -5.65
C ARG A 43 -67.13 -34.42 -6.73
N ARG A 44 -68.21 -35.11 -6.34
CA ARG A 44 -69.17 -35.72 -7.28
C ARG A 44 -70.40 -34.82 -7.39
N GLY A 45 -70.54 -34.12 -8.52
CA GLY A 45 -71.73 -33.34 -8.89
C GLY A 45 -71.51 -31.83 -9.02
N PRO A 46 -72.44 -31.09 -9.67
CA PRO A 46 -72.37 -29.64 -9.81
C PRO A 46 -72.66 -29.00 -8.45
N THR A 47 -71.64 -28.45 -7.81
CA THR A 47 -71.79 -27.73 -6.54
C THR A 47 -72.57 -26.43 -6.78
N PRO A 48 -73.64 -26.13 -6.03
CA PRO A 48 -74.23 -24.81 -6.06
C PRO A 48 -73.17 -23.80 -5.59
N GLU A 49 -72.87 -22.81 -6.43
CA GLU A 49 -71.94 -21.74 -6.12
C GLU A 49 -72.56 -20.81 -5.07
N VAL A 50 -72.57 -21.25 -3.82
CA VAL A 50 -72.88 -20.38 -2.70
C VAL A 50 -71.63 -19.54 -2.48
N PHE A 51 -71.63 -18.34 -3.05
CA PHE A 51 -70.63 -17.32 -2.80
C PHE A 51 -70.74 -16.86 -1.35
N PHE A 52 -70.16 -17.61 -0.43
CA PHE A 52 -69.86 -17.09 0.89
C PHE A 52 -68.78 -16.03 0.69
N ALA A 53 -69.15 -14.75 0.78
CA ALA A 53 -68.22 -13.64 0.87
C ALA A 53 -67.46 -13.75 2.20
N LYS A 54 -66.53 -14.71 2.27
CA LYS A 54 -65.68 -14.92 3.42
C LYS A 54 -64.66 -13.80 3.41
N HIS A 55 -64.90 -12.76 4.20
CA HIS A 55 -63.94 -11.70 4.43
C HIS A 55 -62.72 -12.30 5.14
N LEU A 56 -61.70 -12.65 4.36
CA LEU A 56 -60.40 -13.08 4.86
C LEU A 56 -59.69 -11.85 5.42
N ASP A 57 -59.86 -11.61 6.72
CA ASP A 57 -59.16 -10.53 7.40
C ASP A 57 -57.68 -10.93 7.61
N ASN A 58 -56.82 -10.39 6.74
CA ASN A 58 -55.38 -10.62 6.78
C ASN A 58 -54.65 -9.69 7.77
N THR A 59 -55.37 -8.88 8.55
CA THR A 59 -54.79 -7.89 9.48
C THR A 59 -53.90 -8.53 10.55
N ARG A 60 -54.07 -9.83 10.84
CA ARG A 60 -53.25 -10.60 11.79
C ARG A 60 -52.22 -11.53 11.15
N LEU A 61 -52.08 -11.55 9.83
CA LEU A 61 -51.10 -12.40 9.17
C LEU A 61 -49.70 -11.79 9.32
N VAL A 62 -49.07 -12.06 10.46
CA VAL A 62 -47.64 -11.80 10.65
C VAL A 62 -46.89 -12.84 9.84
N LYS A 63 -46.19 -12.39 8.81
CA LYS A 63 -45.31 -13.24 8.00
C LYS A 63 -44.29 -13.88 8.93
N ALA A 64 -44.39 -15.20 9.12
CA ALA A 64 -43.47 -15.93 9.97
C ALA A 64 -42.03 -15.66 9.50
N ASP A 65 -41.18 -15.23 10.43
CA ASP A 65 -39.79 -14.96 10.13
C ASP A 65 -39.08 -16.27 9.79
N ASP A 66 -38.73 -16.47 8.52
CA ASP A 66 -37.89 -17.59 8.10
C ASP A 66 -36.45 -17.37 8.63
N PRO A 67 -35.99 -18.15 9.63
CA PRO A 67 -34.67 -17.95 10.24
C PRO A 67 -33.52 -18.26 9.26
N GLU A 68 -33.78 -19.04 8.21
CA GLU A 68 -32.82 -19.39 7.17
C GLU A 68 -32.48 -18.17 6.29
N ARG A 69 -33.50 -17.41 5.83
CA ARG A 69 -33.29 -16.15 5.08
C ARG A 69 -32.47 -15.12 5.85
N ARG A 70 -32.67 -15.04 7.17
CA ARG A 70 -31.90 -14.15 8.05
C ARG A 70 -30.43 -14.60 8.20
N ARG A 71 -30.11 -15.88 8.03
CA ARG A 71 -28.73 -16.39 8.01
C ARG A 71 -28.05 -16.09 6.67
N GLU A 72 -28.74 -16.33 5.56
CA GLU A 72 -28.24 -16.01 4.21
C GLU A 72 -27.95 -14.51 4.04
N MET A 73 -28.86 -13.63 4.47
CA MET A 73 -28.63 -12.19 4.44
C MET A 73 -27.44 -11.75 5.29
N ARG A 74 -27.21 -12.38 6.45
CA ARG A 74 -26.04 -12.10 7.29
C ARG A 74 -24.76 -12.58 6.64
N GLN A 75 -24.75 -13.77 6.03
CA GLN A 75 -23.58 -14.27 5.30
C GLN A 75 -23.24 -13.35 4.12
N PHE A 76 -24.25 -12.94 3.34
CA PHE A 76 -24.06 -11.98 2.26
C PHE A 76 -23.50 -10.64 2.75
N ALA A 77 -24.04 -10.11 3.86
CA ALA A 77 -23.55 -8.88 4.46
C ALA A 77 -22.09 -9.00 4.94
N VAL A 78 -21.72 -10.14 5.54
CA VAL A 78 -20.33 -10.41 5.96
C VAL A 78 -19.39 -10.45 4.76
N VAL A 79 -19.75 -11.15 3.69
CA VAL A 79 -18.94 -11.23 2.46
C VAL A 79 -18.78 -9.84 1.82
N MET A 80 -19.87 -9.08 1.71
CA MET A 80 -19.82 -7.71 1.18
C MET A 80 -18.97 -6.77 2.04
N SER A 81 -19.08 -6.88 3.36
CA SER A 81 -18.28 -6.09 4.30
C SER A 81 -16.79 -6.45 4.19
N MET A 82 -16.47 -7.74 4.07
CA MET A 82 -15.10 -8.20 3.88
C MET A 82 -14.50 -7.68 2.57
N LEU A 83 -15.25 -7.77 1.46
CA LEU A 83 -14.85 -7.20 0.17
C LEU A 83 -14.61 -5.69 0.27
N PHE A 84 -15.51 -4.96 0.93
CA PHE A 84 -15.39 -3.52 1.13
C PHE A 84 -14.13 -3.14 1.89
N VAL A 85 -13.83 -3.85 3.00
CA VAL A 85 -12.61 -3.62 3.78
C VAL A 85 -11.36 -3.89 2.95
N LEU A 86 -11.34 -4.96 2.16
CA LEU A 86 -10.24 -5.28 1.25
C LEU A 86 -9.96 -4.15 0.26
N VAL A 87 -11.00 -3.61 -0.39
CA VAL A 87 -10.87 -2.48 -1.32
C VAL A 87 -10.39 -1.24 -0.59
N MET A 88 -10.93 -0.95 0.60
CA MET A 88 -10.54 0.21 1.38
C MET A 88 -9.06 0.16 1.79
N VAL A 89 -8.58 -1.01 2.22
CA VAL A 89 -7.15 -1.23 2.55
C VAL A 89 -6.27 -1.08 1.31
N TYR A 90 -6.70 -1.59 0.16
CA TYR A 90 -5.96 -1.41 -1.10
C TYR A 90 -5.81 0.06 -1.48
N VAL A 91 -6.91 0.83 -1.43
CA VAL A 91 -6.88 2.26 -1.73
C VAL A 91 -6.00 3.01 -0.71
N TRP A 92 -6.10 2.67 0.57
CA TRP A 92 -5.24 3.22 1.61
C TRP A 92 -3.76 2.93 1.33
N GLN A 93 -3.39 1.68 1.05
CA GLN A 93 -2.02 1.29 0.70
C GLN A 93 -1.51 2.01 -0.55
N HIS A 94 -2.35 2.14 -1.59
CA HIS A 94 -1.99 2.85 -2.80
C HIS A 94 -1.71 4.33 -2.50
N PHE A 95 -2.49 4.97 -1.63
CA PHE A 95 -2.27 6.35 -1.23
C PHE A 95 -0.97 6.51 -0.43
N LEU A 96 -0.68 5.59 0.50
CA LEU A 96 0.58 5.58 1.26
C LEU A 96 1.80 5.36 0.34
N ALA A 97 1.69 4.47 -0.64
CA ALA A 97 2.76 4.21 -1.60
C ALA A 97 3.07 5.45 -2.45
N ILE A 98 2.04 6.23 -2.83
CA ILE A 98 2.22 7.50 -3.53
C ILE A 98 2.96 8.51 -2.63
N GLU A 99 2.52 8.71 -1.38
CA GLU A 99 3.15 9.68 -0.47
C GLU A 99 4.62 9.30 -0.18
N ILE A 100 4.89 8.02 0.07
CA ILE A 100 6.24 7.51 0.30
C ILE A 100 7.09 7.67 -0.96
N GLY A 101 6.53 7.40 -2.15
CA GLY A 101 7.20 7.62 -3.43
C GLY A 101 7.65 9.06 -3.61
N TYR A 102 6.79 10.03 -3.30
CA TYR A 102 7.15 11.44 -3.34
C TYR A 102 8.20 11.84 -2.30
N ARG A 103 8.13 11.31 -1.08
CA ARG A 103 9.15 11.57 -0.05
C ARG A 103 10.52 11.04 -0.47
N VAL A 104 10.57 9.86 -1.08
CA VAL A 104 11.80 9.28 -1.61
C VAL A 104 12.36 10.12 -2.75
N GLU A 105 11.50 10.57 -3.67
CA GLU A 105 11.93 11.41 -4.79
C GLU A 105 12.45 12.77 -4.30
N ALA A 106 11.77 13.40 -3.34
CA ALA A 106 12.21 14.65 -2.73
C ALA A 106 13.56 14.49 -2.00
N GLN A 107 13.75 13.38 -1.28
CA GLN A 107 15.02 13.08 -0.62
C GLN A 107 16.16 12.83 -1.63
N LYS A 108 15.89 12.16 -2.75
CA LYS A 108 16.88 11.99 -3.82
C LYS A 108 17.31 13.32 -4.42
N GLN A 109 16.36 14.21 -4.72
CA GLN A 109 16.65 15.55 -5.22
C GLN A 109 17.52 16.36 -4.25
N GLN A 110 17.26 16.25 -2.93
CA GLN A 110 18.12 16.89 -1.93
C GLN A 110 19.55 16.35 -1.96
N VAL A 111 19.73 15.03 -2.03
CA VAL A 111 21.07 14.43 -2.10
C VAL A 111 21.81 14.89 -3.36
N GLU A 112 21.13 14.95 -4.51
CA GLU A 112 21.72 15.45 -5.75
C GLU A 112 22.12 16.92 -5.64
N GLN A 113 21.26 17.77 -5.07
CA GLN A 113 21.60 19.18 -4.82
C GLN A 113 22.82 19.32 -3.91
N LEU A 114 22.87 18.56 -2.81
CA LEU A 114 24.04 18.58 -1.91
C LEU A 114 25.31 18.08 -2.60
N ARG A 115 25.21 17.08 -3.48
CA ARG A 115 26.36 16.59 -4.26
C ARG A 115 26.88 17.63 -5.22
N GLU A 116 25.99 18.30 -5.94
CA GLU A 116 26.33 19.38 -6.86
C GLU A 116 27.00 20.54 -6.12
N GLN A 117 26.44 20.96 -4.99
CA GLN A 117 27.05 21.97 -4.12
C GLN A 117 28.43 21.55 -3.63
N ASN A 118 28.61 20.30 -3.20
CA ASN A 118 29.92 19.81 -2.75
C ASN A 118 30.94 19.82 -3.90
N HIS A 119 30.51 19.43 -5.11
CA HIS A 119 31.37 19.48 -6.29
C HIS A 119 31.81 20.91 -6.61
N GLN A 120 30.87 21.86 -6.61
CA GLN A 120 31.16 23.28 -6.82
C GLN A 120 32.10 23.84 -5.75
N LEU A 121 31.89 23.49 -4.48
CA LEU A 121 32.78 23.90 -3.40
C LEU A 121 34.20 23.38 -3.60
N ARG A 122 34.38 22.12 -4.00
CA ARG A 122 35.70 21.55 -4.31
C ARG A 122 36.36 22.22 -5.51
N LEU A 123 35.59 22.56 -6.54
CA LEU A 123 36.11 23.32 -7.68
C LEU A 123 36.56 24.71 -7.26
N ASN A 124 35.77 25.41 -6.43
CA ASN A 124 36.14 26.71 -5.89
C ASN A 124 37.39 26.60 -5.02
N GLU A 125 37.47 25.60 -4.14
CA GLU A 125 38.66 25.34 -3.32
C GLU A 125 39.91 25.12 -4.18
N ALA A 126 39.80 24.32 -5.24
CA ALA A 126 40.90 24.11 -6.19
C ALA A 126 41.31 25.41 -6.90
N GLN A 127 40.34 26.24 -7.32
CA GLN A 127 40.62 27.56 -7.93
C GLN A 127 41.24 28.56 -6.95
N LEU A 128 40.81 28.53 -5.69
CA LEU A 128 41.33 29.42 -4.63
C LEU A 128 42.72 28.99 -4.17
N THR A 129 42.99 27.69 -4.15
CA THR A 129 44.28 27.11 -3.78
C THR A 129 45.27 27.11 -4.94
N ASP A 130 44.85 27.48 -6.14
CA ASP A 130 45.71 27.54 -7.33
C ASP A 130 46.91 28.47 -7.07
N PRO A 131 48.14 27.93 -6.98
CA PRO A 131 49.33 28.70 -6.65
C PRO A 131 49.63 29.78 -7.68
N GLU A 132 49.24 29.61 -8.95
CA GLU A 132 49.45 30.61 -9.99
C GLU A 132 48.56 31.85 -9.76
N ARG A 133 47.34 31.64 -9.26
CA ARG A 133 46.42 32.72 -8.88
C ARG A 133 46.91 33.44 -7.62
N ILE A 134 47.40 32.69 -6.64
CA ILE A 134 47.98 33.24 -5.41
C ILE A 134 49.21 34.11 -5.74
N ASP A 135 50.11 33.62 -6.60
CA ASP A 135 51.33 34.35 -7.00
C ASP A 135 51.00 35.65 -7.77
N LYS A 136 50.00 35.61 -8.64
CA LYS A 136 49.49 36.83 -9.33
C LYS A 136 48.95 37.86 -8.34
N ILE A 137 48.16 37.44 -7.35
CA ILE A 137 47.61 38.33 -6.32
C ILE A 137 48.73 38.85 -5.40
N ALA A 138 49.68 38.00 -5.01
CA ALA A 138 50.84 38.39 -4.21
C ALA A 138 51.64 39.51 -4.88
N LYS A 139 51.94 39.36 -6.18
CA LYS A 139 52.64 40.38 -6.98
C LYS A 139 51.86 41.69 -7.07
N GLN A 140 50.53 41.65 -7.21
CA GLN A 140 49.67 42.86 -7.19
C GLN A 140 49.70 43.57 -5.83
N LEU A 141 49.87 42.83 -4.73
CA LEU A 141 50.02 43.37 -3.38
C LEU A 141 51.47 43.81 -3.07
N GLY A 142 52.38 43.72 -4.04
CA GLY A 142 53.79 44.06 -3.88
C GLY A 142 54.60 43.02 -3.10
N LEU A 143 54.05 41.82 -2.91
CA LEU A 143 54.74 40.68 -2.31
C LEU A 143 55.40 39.89 -3.44
N ASP A 144 56.73 39.79 -3.42
CA ASP A 144 57.52 39.05 -4.40
C ASP A 144 58.38 37.98 -3.70
N ALA A 145 58.89 37.02 -4.46
CA ALA A 145 59.72 35.95 -3.91
C ALA A 145 60.94 36.55 -3.18
N PRO A 146 61.21 36.14 -1.93
CA PRO A 146 62.30 36.73 -1.15
C PRO A 146 63.66 36.44 -1.80
N GLN A 147 64.52 37.46 -1.88
CA GLN A 147 65.87 37.29 -2.40
C GLN A 147 66.72 36.43 -1.43
N PRO A 148 67.71 35.66 -1.93
CA PRO A 148 68.56 34.83 -1.08
C PRO A 148 69.22 35.66 0.04
N GLY A 149 68.86 35.40 1.29
CA GLY A 149 69.37 36.12 2.48
C GLY A 149 68.39 37.08 3.17
N GLN A 150 67.18 37.30 2.61
CA GLN A 150 66.19 38.25 3.15
C GLN A 150 65.16 37.64 4.13
N VAL A 151 65.23 36.33 4.39
CA VAL A 151 64.29 35.61 5.27
C VAL A 151 64.84 35.58 6.70
N VAL A 152 64.34 36.47 7.55
CA VAL A 152 64.67 36.48 8.98
C VAL A 152 63.71 35.56 9.71
N ARG A 153 64.22 34.42 10.20
CA ARG A 153 63.46 33.53 11.08
C ARG A 153 63.43 34.14 12.49
N PRO A 154 62.25 34.23 13.15
CA PRO A 154 62.13 34.83 14.48
C PRO A 154 62.87 34.05 15.59
N ASP A 155 63.35 32.84 15.29
CA ASP A 155 63.99 31.94 16.27
C ASP A 155 65.50 32.20 16.48
N GLY A 156 66.04 33.31 15.96
CA GLY A 156 67.41 33.77 16.26
C GLY A 156 68.54 32.90 15.68
N SER A 157 68.24 31.97 14.78
CA SER A 157 69.25 31.15 14.09
C SER A 157 69.84 31.91 12.90
N GLU A 158 70.99 32.56 13.09
CA GLU A 158 71.75 33.26 12.05
C GLU A 158 72.40 32.32 11.01
N THR A 159 72.26 31.00 11.17
CA THR A 159 72.88 30.03 10.26
C THR A 159 71.95 29.73 9.10
N ASN A 160 72.30 30.26 7.93
CA ASN A 160 71.64 30.01 6.64
C ASN A 160 72.00 28.60 6.11
N ALA A 161 71.76 27.55 6.91
CA ALA A 161 72.00 26.17 6.53
C ALA A 161 70.71 25.53 5.96
N PRO A 162 70.80 24.76 4.85
CA PRO A 162 69.65 24.04 4.31
C PRO A 162 69.20 22.96 5.30
N VAL A 163 67.99 23.13 5.85
CA VAL A 163 67.33 22.13 6.69
C VAL A 163 66.41 21.30 5.80
N TRP A 164 66.64 20.00 5.74
CA TRP A 164 65.77 19.06 5.06
C TRP A 164 64.44 18.93 5.84
N ALA A 165 63.32 19.10 5.15
CA ALA A 165 62.00 18.91 5.75
C ALA A 165 61.77 17.42 5.99
N GLU A 166 61.82 16.99 7.24
CA GLU A 166 61.41 15.63 7.64
C GLU A 166 59.89 15.60 7.82
N ALA A 167 59.21 14.85 6.96
CA ALA A 167 57.76 14.65 7.04
C ALA A 167 57.43 13.65 8.15
N ASN A 168 57.13 14.14 9.35
CA ASN A 168 56.54 13.31 10.40
C ASN A 168 55.03 13.25 10.20
N ALA A 169 54.52 12.15 9.64
CA ALA A 169 53.08 11.94 9.47
C ALA A 169 52.43 11.62 10.83
N PRO A 170 51.43 12.40 11.29
CA PRO A 170 50.72 12.08 12.52
C PRO A 170 49.94 10.77 12.33
N ALA A 171 50.22 9.77 13.17
CA ALA A 171 49.53 8.49 13.14
C ALA A 171 48.02 8.68 13.38
N MET A 172 47.22 8.39 12.36
CA MET A 172 45.78 8.47 12.44
C MET A 172 45.25 7.31 13.30
N ALA A 173 44.77 7.63 14.50
CA ALA A 173 44.16 6.66 15.40
C ALA A 173 42.77 6.24 14.87
N PRO A 174 42.47 4.93 14.74
CA PRO A 174 41.15 4.45 14.35
C PRO A 174 40.15 4.60 15.50
N ARG A 175 38.97 5.17 15.21
CA ARG A 175 37.76 5.00 16.03
C ARG A 175 36.54 4.85 15.13
#